data_AF-A0A7J4UK09-F1
#
_entry.id   AF-A0A7J4UK09-F1
#
_cell.length_a   1.000
_cell.length_b   1.000
_cell.length_c   1.000
_cell.angle_alpha   90.00
_cell.angle_beta   90.00
_cell.angle_gamma   90.00
#
_symmetry.space_group_name_H-M   'P 1'
#
loop_
_entity.id
_entity.type
_entity.pdbx_description
1 polymer ?
#
loop_
_entity_poly.entity_id
_entity_poly.type
_entity_poly.pdbx_seq_one_letter_code
_entity_poly.pdbx_strand_id
1 'polypeptide(L)'
;MTDILTSGRSFDRYCELLKLTKDDLKKIKLVLDVGAGFSGFTGSLLENGKNAYAVDSGYYDMNNFIKKYFDQKISESSEKFHKKFVQDKEKYQRYLEMQKSNQEDKERKVDGLLIACDKFKSHFIPASCFALPFNDKSFDLAVSIESLGNLNYFSYEEFVCGLNEMKRVAKEVRIYSAILNKKVLDNFKENLNLERKLLIF
;
A
#
# COMPACT_ATOMS: atom_id res chain seq x y z
N MET A 1 -19.14 -4.59 -4.10
CA MET A 1 -18.14 -3.53 -3.87
C MET A 1 -17.28 -3.50 -5.10
N THR A 2 -17.17 -2.36 -5.78
CA THR A 2 -16.31 -2.24 -6.97
C THR A 2 -14.86 -2.31 -6.51
N ASP A 3 -14.04 -3.16 -7.12
CA ASP A 3 -12.66 -3.38 -6.70
C ASP A 3 -11.68 -2.93 -7.79
N ILE A 4 -10.80 -2.00 -7.44
CA ILE A 4 -9.69 -1.57 -8.28
C ILE A 4 -8.49 -2.44 -7.91
N LEU A 5 -8.17 -3.40 -8.77
CA LEU A 5 -7.05 -4.32 -8.57
C LEU A 5 -5.79 -3.73 -9.18
N THR A 6 -4.72 -3.56 -8.40
CA THR A 6 -3.54 -2.80 -8.86
C THR A 6 -2.21 -3.42 -8.36
N SER A 7 -2.15 -3.84 -7.09
CA SER A 7 -1.03 -4.57 -6.47
C SER A 7 -1.21 -6.09 -6.45
N GLY A 8 -2.27 -6.59 -7.10
CA GLY A 8 -2.67 -7.99 -7.06
C GLY A 8 -3.46 -8.41 -5.81
N ARG A 9 -3.81 -7.46 -4.93
CA ARG A 9 -4.72 -7.67 -3.79
C ARG A 9 -6.08 -7.08 -4.07
N SER A 10 -7.11 -7.81 -3.65
CA SER A 10 -8.48 -7.31 -3.60
C SER A 10 -8.69 -6.35 -2.43
N PHE A 11 -9.74 -5.54 -2.51
CA PHE A 11 -10.18 -4.71 -1.41
C PHE A 11 -10.40 -5.49 -0.11
N ASP A 12 -11.01 -6.68 -0.21
CA ASP A 12 -11.22 -7.57 0.93
C ASP A 12 -9.90 -7.99 1.56
N ARG A 13 -8.87 -8.25 0.75
CA ARG A 13 -7.53 -8.57 1.26
C ARG A 13 -6.91 -7.38 1.99
N TYR A 14 -7.06 -6.16 1.49
CA TYR A 14 -6.59 -4.97 2.23
C TYR A 14 -7.32 -4.82 3.56
N CYS A 15 -8.63 -5.02 3.58
CA CYS A 15 -9.41 -4.97 4.81
C CYS A 15 -8.97 -6.03 5.82
N GLU A 16 -8.68 -7.25 5.37
CA GLU A 16 -8.15 -8.30 6.24
C GLU A 16 -6.80 -7.92 6.86
N LEU A 17 -5.86 -7.43 6.04
CA LEU A 17 -4.53 -6.99 6.48
C LEU A 17 -4.61 -5.85 7.52
N LEU A 18 -5.55 -4.93 7.32
CA LEU A 18 -5.80 -3.79 8.21
C LEU A 18 -6.81 -4.11 9.32
N LYS A 19 -7.31 -5.35 9.38
CA LYS A 19 -8.42 -5.80 10.25
C LYS A 19 -9.63 -4.86 10.24
N LEU A 20 -9.93 -4.25 9.09
CA LEU A 20 -11.09 -3.40 8.91
C LEU A 20 -12.34 -4.25 8.79
N THR A 21 -13.20 -4.15 9.80
CA THR A 21 -14.50 -4.83 9.78
C THR A 21 -15.51 -4.02 8.96
N LYS A 22 -16.62 -4.66 8.57
CA LYS A 22 -17.73 -3.96 7.94
C LYS A 22 -18.28 -2.82 8.81
N ASP A 23 -18.26 -2.98 10.13
CA ASP A 23 -18.75 -1.95 11.05
C ASP A 23 -17.75 -0.79 11.20
N ASP A 24 -16.45 -1.07 11.14
CA ASP A 24 -15.44 -0.01 11.05
C ASP A 24 -15.66 0.81 9.78
N LEU A 25 -15.78 0.15 8.63
CA LEU A 25 -16.03 0.80 7.34
C LEU A 25 -17.31 1.64 7.34
N LYS A 26 -18.36 1.26 8.09
CA LYS A 26 -19.57 2.09 8.24
C LYS A 26 -19.30 3.36 9.04
N LYS A 27 -18.52 3.28 10.12
CA LYS A 27 -18.25 4.39 11.05
C LYS A 27 -17.24 5.38 10.49
N ILE A 28 -16.25 4.88 9.79
CA ILE A 28 -15.18 5.68 9.19
C ILE A 28 -15.76 6.50 8.02
N LYS A 29 -15.56 7.82 8.08
CA LYS A 29 -16.01 8.75 7.04
C LYS A 29 -14.87 9.18 6.13
N LEU A 30 -13.67 9.34 6.70
CA LEU A 30 -12.51 9.86 5.99
C LEU A 30 -11.25 9.06 6.28
N VAL A 31 -10.65 8.48 5.23
CA VAL A 31 -9.46 7.62 5.28
C VAL A 31 -8.26 8.29 4.62
N LEU A 32 -7.07 8.09 5.19
CA LEU A 32 -5.79 8.39 4.56
C LEU A 32 -4.98 7.10 4.34
N ASP A 33 -4.56 6.84 3.11
CA ASP A 33 -3.68 5.74 2.71
C ASP A 33 -2.27 6.30 2.48
N VAL A 34 -1.34 6.03 3.40
CA VAL A 34 0.00 6.63 3.43
C VAL A 34 1.02 5.68 2.82
N GLY A 35 1.80 6.19 1.87
CA GLY A 35 2.69 5.37 1.05
C GLY A 35 1.88 4.38 0.20
N ALA A 36 0.78 4.88 -0.35
CA ALA A 36 -0.20 4.06 -1.07
C ALA A 36 0.40 3.41 -2.33
N GLY A 37 1.42 4.03 -2.92
CA GLY A 37 2.06 3.57 -4.15
C GLY A 37 1.06 3.25 -5.25
N PHE A 38 1.11 2.02 -5.76
CA PHE A 38 0.14 1.53 -6.73
C PHE A 38 -0.96 0.70 -6.07
N SER A 39 -1.37 1.00 -4.84
CA SER A 39 -2.49 0.33 -4.17
C SER A 39 -3.83 0.79 -4.72
N GLY A 40 -4.73 -0.16 -4.91
CA GLY A 40 -6.09 0.08 -5.37
C GLY A 40 -7.05 0.37 -4.23
N PHE A 41 -6.57 0.30 -2.99
CA PHE A 41 -7.39 0.47 -1.79
C PHE A 41 -8.14 1.81 -1.78
N THR A 42 -7.43 2.92 -2.00
CA THR A 42 -8.03 4.27 -2.06
C THR A 42 -9.04 4.39 -3.19
N GLY A 43 -8.69 3.90 -4.38
CA GLY A 43 -9.60 3.90 -5.53
C GLY A 43 -10.87 3.09 -5.27
N SER A 44 -10.74 1.88 -4.71
CA SER A 44 -11.86 1.05 -4.29
C SER A 44 -12.74 1.75 -3.25
N LEU A 45 -12.17 2.45 -2.26
CA LEU A 45 -12.97 3.23 -1.31
C LEU A 45 -13.81 4.31 -2.03
N LEU A 46 -13.18 5.07 -2.93
CA LEU A 46 -13.81 6.16 -3.66
C LEU A 46 -14.94 5.67 -4.57
N GLU A 47 -14.73 4.59 -5.33
CA GLU A 47 -15.76 3.98 -6.19
C GLU A 47 -16.98 3.47 -5.40
N ASN A 48 -16.81 3.18 -4.11
CA ASN A 48 -17.88 2.72 -3.24
C ASN A 48 -18.44 3.86 -2.34
N GLY A 49 -18.22 5.12 -2.73
CA GLY A 49 -18.81 6.29 -2.09
C GLY A 49 -18.20 6.67 -0.75
N LYS A 50 -17.01 6.14 -0.42
CA LYS A 50 -16.23 6.56 0.75
C LYS A 50 -15.28 7.68 0.39
N ASN A 51 -15.03 8.57 1.35
CA ASN A 51 -14.05 9.62 1.17
C ASN A 51 -12.67 9.12 1.63
N ALA A 52 -11.71 9.12 0.73
CA ALA A 52 -10.37 8.62 0.99
C ALA A 52 -9.33 9.45 0.23
N TYR A 53 -8.12 9.54 0.78
CA TYR A 53 -6.97 10.17 0.14
C TYR A 53 -5.80 9.21 0.15
N ALA A 54 -5.02 9.19 -0.91
CA ALA A 54 -3.76 8.49 -1.01
C ALA A 54 -2.62 9.50 -1.01
N VAL A 55 -1.56 9.21 -0.25
CA VAL A 55 -0.30 9.96 -0.29
C VAL A 55 0.84 9.04 -0.70
N ASP A 56 1.65 9.48 -1.66
CA ASP A 56 2.92 8.84 -1.97
C ASP A 56 3.92 9.85 -2.56
N SER A 57 5.20 9.70 -2.22
CA SER A 57 6.28 10.51 -2.79
C SER A 57 6.48 10.22 -4.30
N GLY A 58 6.14 9.02 -4.76
CA GLY A 58 6.17 8.65 -6.17
C GLY A 58 5.21 9.46 -7.03
N TYR A 59 4.15 10.05 -6.45
CA TYR A 59 3.17 10.83 -7.21
C TYR A 59 3.72 12.17 -7.72
N TYR A 60 4.85 12.67 -7.21
CA TYR A 60 5.51 13.85 -7.78
C TYR A 60 5.92 13.63 -9.24
N ASP A 61 6.21 12.38 -9.62
CA ASP A 61 6.50 11.98 -10.99
C ASP A 61 5.81 10.64 -11.31
N MET A 62 4.48 10.71 -11.46
CA MET A 62 3.63 9.54 -11.63
C MET A 62 4.03 8.68 -12.84
N ASN A 63 4.42 9.29 -13.96
CA ASN A 63 4.83 8.57 -15.17
C ASN A 63 6.06 7.68 -14.90
N ASN A 64 7.07 8.25 -14.25
CA ASN A 64 8.31 7.57 -13.96
C ASN A 64 8.13 6.56 -12.81
N PHE A 65 7.24 6.86 -11.87
CA PHE A 65 6.85 5.93 -10.81
C PHE A 65 6.22 4.66 -11.39
N ILE A 66 5.30 4.79 -12.36
CA ILE A 66 4.65 3.66 -13.04
C ILE A 66 5.69 2.82 -13.79
N LYS A 67 6.57 3.48 -14.54
CA LYS A 67 7.64 2.81 -15.27
C LYS A 67 8.51 1.97 -14.32
N LYS A 68 8.97 2.56 -13.22
CA LYS A 68 9.78 1.86 -12.21
C LYS A 68 9.06 0.66 -11.60
N TYR A 69 7.75 0.76 -11.34
CA TYR A 69 6.96 -0.34 -10.82
C TYR A 69 6.92 -1.54 -11.78
N PHE A 70 6.69 -1.29 -13.07
CA PHE A 70 6.74 -2.33 -14.08
C PHE A 70 8.13 -2.96 -14.20
N ASP A 71 9.17 -2.14 -14.28
CA ASP A 71 10.56 -2.61 -14.40
C ASP A 71 10.94 -3.50 -13.20
N GLN A 72 10.58 -3.08 -11.98
CA GLN A 72 10.83 -3.84 -10.75
C GLN A 72 10.06 -5.17 -10.72
N LYS A 73 8.77 -5.17 -11.08
CA LYS A 73 7.94 -6.39 -11.05
C LYS A 73 8.35 -7.41 -12.11
N ILE A 74 8.79 -6.94 -13.28
CA ILE A 74 9.37 -7.82 -14.31
C ILE A 74 10.62 -8.49 -13.72
N SER A 75 11.56 -7.71 -13.18
CA SER A 75 12.82 -8.20 -12.61
C SER A 75 12.63 -9.18 -11.45
N GLU A 76 11.79 -8.85 -10.46
CA GLU A 76 11.52 -9.70 -9.27
C GLU A 76 10.91 -11.05 -9.66
N SER A 77 10.02 -11.05 -10.67
CA SER A 77 9.35 -12.26 -11.13
C SER A 77 10.27 -13.15 -11.97
N SER A 78 11.17 -12.57 -12.78
CA SER A 78 12.14 -13.31 -13.56
C SER A 78 13.22 -13.95 -12.70
N GLU A 79 13.71 -13.25 -11.67
CA GLU A 79 14.88 -13.70 -10.92
C GLU A 79 14.57 -14.83 -9.93
N LYS A 80 13.44 -14.76 -9.21
CA LYS A 80 13.00 -15.80 -8.27
C LYS A 80 12.69 -17.14 -8.97
N PHE A 81 12.19 -17.09 -10.20
CA PHE A 81 11.78 -18.30 -10.93
C PHE A 81 12.86 -18.87 -11.85
N HIS A 82 13.71 -18.01 -12.45
CA HIS A 82 14.91 -18.50 -13.15
C HIS A 82 15.75 -19.37 -12.21
N LYS A 83 15.98 -18.92 -10.97
CA LYS A 83 16.67 -19.71 -9.94
C LYS A 83 15.97 -21.05 -9.60
N LYS A 84 14.65 -21.15 -9.78
CA LYS A 84 13.84 -22.31 -9.36
C LYS A 84 13.59 -23.34 -10.47
N PHE A 85 13.58 -22.94 -11.74
CA PHE A 85 13.11 -23.80 -12.84
C PHE A 85 14.02 -23.84 -14.07
N VAL A 86 15.16 -23.13 -14.09
CA VAL A 86 16.08 -23.13 -15.25
C VAL A 86 16.57 -24.54 -15.64
N GLN A 87 16.53 -25.50 -14.70
CA GLN A 87 16.95 -26.88 -14.91
C GLN A 87 15.86 -27.78 -15.55
N ASP A 88 14.60 -27.34 -15.62
CA ASP A 88 13.47 -28.10 -16.16
C ASP A 88 12.82 -27.34 -17.34
N LYS A 89 13.19 -27.73 -18.57
CA LYS A 89 12.81 -27.02 -19.80
C LYS A 89 11.31 -26.96 -20.05
N GLU A 90 10.55 -28.01 -19.73
CA GLU A 90 9.09 -28.02 -19.90
C GLU A 90 8.40 -27.10 -18.89
N LYS A 91 8.82 -27.14 -17.63
CA LYS A 91 8.29 -26.19 -16.63
C LYS A 91 8.67 -24.75 -16.94
N TYR A 92 9.87 -24.53 -17.47
CA TYR A 92 10.31 -23.21 -17.88
C TYR A 92 9.48 -22.67 -19.06
N GLN A 93 9.14 -23.50 -20.05
CA GLN A 93 8.28 -23.04 -21.15
C GLN A 93 6.84 -22.74 -20.73
N ARG A 94 6.22 -23.61 -19.92
CA ARG A 94 4.89 -23.31 -19.35
C ARG A 94 4.88 -22.02 -18.54
N TYR A 95 5.98 -21.71 -17.85
CA TYR A 95 6.15 -20.45 -17.14
C TYR A 95 6.22 -19.25 -18.10
N LEU A 96 6.96 -19.34 -19.20
CA LEU A 96 7.03 -18.25 -20.19
C LEU A 96 5.65 -17.95 -20.80
N GLU A 97 4.85 -18.98 -21.06
CA GLU A 97 3.45 -18.84 -21.51
C GLU A 97 2.56 -18.19 -20.44
N MET A 98 2.65 -18.65 -19.18
CA MET A 98 1.94 -18.02 -18.04
C MET A 98 2.36 -16.56 -17.81
N GLN A 99 3.63 -16.21 -18.07
CA GLN A 99 4.10 -14.83 -17.89
C GLN A 99 3.52 -13.89 -18.93
N LYS A 100 3.30 -14.35 -20.16
CA LYS A 100 2.60 -13.55 -21.19
C LYS A 100 1.15 -13.27 -20.78
N SER A 101 0.40 -14.27 -20.31
CA SER A 101 -0.96 -14.03 -19.81
C SER A 101 -0.99 -13.17 -18.55
N ASN A 102 -0.01 -13.33 -17.65
CA ASN A 102 0.14 -12.48 -16.46
C ASN A 102 0.53 -11.04 -16.79
N GLN A 103 1.12 -10.78 -17.96
CA GLN A 103 1.50 -9.44 -18.36
C GLN A 103 0.27 -8.61 -18.72
N GLU A 104 -0.66 -9.16 -19.52
CA GLU A 104 -1.92 -8.49 -19.85
C GLU A 104 -2.74 -8.17 -18.60
N ASP A 105 -2.80 -9.10 -17.64
CA ASP A 105 -3.50 -8.87 -16.37
C ASP A 105 -2.83 -7.79 -15.50
N LYS A 106 -1.49 -7.66 -15.57
CA LYS A 106 -0.77 -6.59 -14.86
C LYS A 106 -1.00 -5.24 -15.52
N GLU A 107 -0.98 -5.18 -16.85
CA GLU A 107 -1.28 -3.98 -17.64
C GLU A 107 -2.69 -3.49 -17.34
N ARG A 108 -3.71 -4.37 -17.41
CA ARG A 108 -5.11 -4.01 -17.05
C ARG A 108 -5.26 -3.48 -15.63
N LYS A 109 -4.49 -4.02 -14.68
CA LYS A 109 -4.50 -3.58 -13.27
C LYS A 109 -3.90 -2.19 -13.10
N VAL A 110 -2.83 -1.89 -13.84
CA VAL A 110 -2.24 -0.54 -13.83
C VAL A 110 -3.14 0.44 -14.57
N ASP A 111 -3.77 0.04 -15.68
CA ASP A 111 -4.76 0.86 -16.37
C ASP A 111 -5.94 1.20 -15.45
N GLY A 112 -6.45 0.22 -14.70
CA GLY A 112 -7.49 0.44 -13.70
C GLY A 112 -7.10 1.46 -12.63
N LEU A 113 -5.84 1.43 -12.17
CA LEU A 113 -5.33 2.44 -11.25
C LEU A 113 -5.19 3.81 -11.91
N LEU A 114 -4.64 3.88 -13.12
CA LEU A 114 -4.46 5.12 -13.86
C LEU A 114 -5.81 5.81 -14.10
N ILE A 115 -6.82 5.04 -14.48
CA ILE A 115 -8.20 5.51 -14.62
C ILE A 115 -8.71 6.05 -13.29
N ALA A 116 -8.48 5.35 -12.17
CA ALA A 116 -8.88 5.80 -10.85
C ALA A 116 -8.15 7.09 -10.41
N CYS A 117 -6.83 7.15 -10.65
CA CYS A 117 -6.00 8.31 -10.37
C CYS A 117 -6.44 9.52 -11.20
N ASP A 118 -6.81 9.34 -12.46
CA ASP A 118 -7.30 10.42 -13.30
C ASP A 118 -8.71 10.87 -12.87
N LYS A 119 -9.62 9.91 -12.66
CA LYS A 119 -10.99 10.16 -12.20
C LYS A 119 -11.04 10.85 -10.84
N PHE A 120 -10.15 10.48 -9.92
CA PHE A 120 -10.11 11.01 -8.56
C PHE A 120 -8.81 11.78 -8.27
N LYS A 121 -8.29 12.51 -9.26
CA LYS A 121 -6.96 13.17 -9.18
C LYS A 121 -6.71 14.00 -7.92
N SER A 122 -7.72 14.70 -7.41
CA SER A 122 -7.62 15.48 -6.17
C SER A 122 -7.48 14.64 -4.90
N HIS A 123 -7.64 13.32 -4.98
CA HIS A 123 -7.51 12.37 -3.88
C HIS A 123 -6.14 11.68 -3.84
N PHE A 124 -5.31 11.83 -4.88
CA PHE A 124 -3.95 11.27 -4.96
C PHE A 124 -2.93 12.39 -4.80
N ILE A 125 -2.44 12.58 -3.57
CA ILE A 125 -1.65 13.74 -3.16
C ILE A 125 -0.15 13.38 -3.16
N PRO A 126 0.68 14.10 -3.94
CA PRO A 126 2.12 13.92 -3.88
C PRO A 126 2.68 14.52 -2.59
N ALA A 127 3.13 13.66 -1.68
CA ALA A 127 3.75 14.06 -0.42
C ALA A 127 4.58 12.91 0.20
N SER A 128 5.48 13.28 1.11
CA SER A 128 6.23 12.33 1.92
C SER A 128 5.41 11.86 3.12
N CYS A 129 5.60 10.61 3.55
CA CYS A 129 5.02 10.09 4.80
C CYS A 129 5.57 10.77 6.06
N PHE A 130 6.66 11.54 5.95
CA PHE A 130 7.26 12.30 7.06
C PHE A 130 6.71 13.72 7.22
N ALA A 131 5.97 14.22 6.22
CA ALA A 131 5.39 15.57 6.22
C ALA A 131 4.08 15.56 5.43
N LEU A 132 3.01 15.17 6.11
CA LEU A 132 1.68 15.05 5.52
C LEU A 132 1.03 16.44 5.44
N PRO A 133 0.51 16.87 4.27
CA PRO A 133 0.02 18.22 4.03
C PRO A 133 -1.41 18.43 4.57
N PHE A 134 -1.67 17.94 5.79
CA PHE A 134 -2.98 17.97 6.41
C PHE A 134 -2.90 18.50 7.84
N ASN A 135 -4.01 19.09 8.31
CA ASN A 135 -4.15 19.54 9.68
C ASN A 135 -4.28 18.34 10.63
N ASP A 136 -3.99 18.60 11.91
CA ASP A 136 -4.11 17.62 12.97
C ASP A 136 -5.52 17.02 13.04
N LYS A 137 -5.58 15.70 13.23
CA LYS A 137 -6.82 14.93 13.42
C LYS A 137 -7.90 15.12 12.33
N SER A 138 -7.49 15.48 11.12
CA SER A 138 -8.38 15.63 9.96
C SER A 138 -9.00 14.30 9.52
N PHE A 139 -8.33 13.16 9.76
CA PHE A 139 -8.77 11.84 9.31
C PHE A 139 -9.30 10.99 10.45
N ASP A 140 -10.31 10.18 10.18
CA ASP A 140 -10.78 9.17 11.14
C ASP A 140 -9.76 8.03 11.24
N LEU A 141 -9.19 7.63 10.11
CA LEU A 141 -8.25 6.52 10.01
C LEU A 141 -7.11 6.87 9.03
N ALA A 142 -5.86 6.65 9.44
CA ALA A 142 -4.73 6.54 8.54
C ALA A 142 -4.21 5.10 8.47
N VAL A 143 -3.89 4.62 7.28
CA VAL A 143 -3.38 3.27 7.02
C VAL A 143 -2.06 3.30 6.27
N SER A 144 -1.24 2.27 6.45
CA SER A 144 -0.07 1.99 5.60
C SER A 144 0.11 0.47 5.52
N ILE A 145 0.16 -0.09 4.31
CA ILE A 145 0.13 -1.56 4.10
C ILE A 145 1.50 -2.13 3.73
N GLU A 146 2.33 -1.43 2.95
CA GLU A 146 3.64 -1.97 2.51
C GLU A 146 4.79 -0.97 2.54
N SER A 147 4.50 0.34 2.55
CA SER A 147 5.53 1.38 2.43
C SER A 147 6.19 1.69 3.77
N LEU A 148 5.45 2.25 4.74
CA LEU A 148 6.07 2.81 5.93
C LEU A 148 6.81 1.76 6.78
N GLY A 149 6.33 0.52 6.81
CA GLY A 149 6.92 -0.57 7.60
C GLY A 149 8.05 -1.35 6.94
N ASN A 150 8.57 -0.91 5.80
CA ASN A 150 9.63 -1.62 5.09
C ASN A 150 11.02 -1.10 5.47
N LEU A 151 11.67 -1.79 6.41
CA LEU A 151 13.00 -1.42 6.91
C LEU A 151 14.15 -1.60 5.91
N ASN A 152 13.87 -2.13 4.71
CA ASN A 152 14.86 -2.08 3.63
C ASN A 152 14.96 -0.68 3.01
N TYR A 153 13.94 0.17 3.22
CA TYR A 153 13.88 1.53 2.70
C TYR A 153 13.94 2.60 3.79
N PHE A 154 13.55 2.26 5.03
CA PHE A 154 13.50 3.21 6.14
C PHE A 154 14.31 2.74 7.34
N SER A 155 15.03 3.66 7.98
CA SER A 155 15.58 3.46 9.31
C SER A 155 14.47 3.34 10.36
N TYR A 156 14.82 2.90 11.57
CA TYR A 156 13.87 2.87 12.68
C TYR A 156 13.35 4.28 13.02
N GLU A 157 14.25 5.26 13.02
CA GLU A 157 13.95 6.67 13.28
C GLU A 157 12.98 7.23 12.22
N GLU A 158 13.23 6.92 10.94
CA GLU A 158 12.35 7.30 9.84
C GLU A 158 10.96 6.68 9.99
N PHE A 159 10.88 5.38 10.32
CA PHE A 159 9.60 4.73 10.63
C PHE A 159 8.86 5.47 11.75
N VAL A 160 9.55 5.78 12.86
CA VAL A 160 8.95 6.47 14.02
C VAL A 160 8.46 7.86 13.63
N CYS A 161 9.24 8.61 12.84
CA CYS A 161 8.83 9.91 12.31
C CYS A 161 7.55 9.80 11.48
N GLY A 162 7.48 8.87 10.53
CA GLY A 162 6.28 8.71 9.71
C GLY A 162 5.07 8.22 10.52
N LEU A 163 5.28 7.34 11.51
CA LEU A 163 4.20 6.90 12.41
C LEU A 163 3.66 8.06 13.26
N ASN A 164 4.54 8.91 13.78
CA ASN A 164 4.13 10.09 14.53
C ASN A 164 3.37 11.07 13.64
N GLU A 165 3.78 11.21 12.39
CA GLU A 165 3.09 12.06 11.43
C GLU A 165 1.70 11.52 11.06
N MET A 166 1.55 10.22 10.85
CA MET A 166 0.24 9.57 10.70
C MET A 166 -0.65 9.79 11.94
N LYS A 167 -0.08 9.66 13.15
CA LYS A 167 -0.78 9.92 14.40
C LYS A 167 -1.18 11.38 14.54
N ARG A 168 -0.41 12.33 14.01
CA ARG A 168 -0.75 13.75 14.04
C ARG A 168 -2.04 14.00 13.26
N VAL A 169 -2.12 13.51 12.02
CA VAL A 169 -3.23 13.80 11.11
C VAL A 169 -4.48 12.93 11.33
N ALA A 170 -4.37 11.79 12.01
CA ALA A 170 -5.48 10.83 12.17
C ALA A 170 -5.86 10.49 13.62
N LYS A 171 -7.13 10.10 13.83
CA LYS A 171 -7.64 9.63 15.13
C LYS A 171 -7.22 8.18 15.42
N GLU A 172 -7.10 7.37 14.38
CA GLU A 172 -6.69 5.97 14.45
C GLU A 172 -5.62 5.70 13.38
N VAL A 173 -4.66 4.83 13.69
CA VAL A 173 -3.60 4.41 12.77
C VAL A 173 -3.54 2.90 12.73
N ARG A 174 -3.51 2.33 11.51
CA ARG A 174 -3.31 0.89 11.30
C ARG A 174 -2.20 0.64 10.30
N ILE A 175 -1.22 -0.16 10.70
CA ILE A 175 -0.08 -0.48 9.84
C ILE A 175 -0.01 -1.98 9.68
N TYR A 176 0.03 -2.42 8.43
CA TYR A 176 0.48 -3.76 8.08
C TYR A 176 1.90 -3.64 7.52
N SER A 177 2.77 -4.59 7.85
CA SER A 177 4.02 -4.77 7.12
C SER A 177 4.49 -6.20 7.23
N ALA A 178 4.72 -6.83 6.09
CA ALA A 178 5.31 -8.16 6.03
C ALA A 178 6.76 -8.23 6.56
N ILE A 179 7.41 -7.09 6.78
CA ILE A 179 8.84 -6.97 7.15
C ILE A 179 9.02 -6.48 8.60
N LEU A 180 7.94 -6.08 9.29
CA LEU A 180 8.02 -5.76 10.72
C LEU A 180 8.29 -7.05 11.51
N ASN A 181 9.58 -7.30 11.79
CA ASN A 181 9.98 -8.45 12.58
C ASN A 181 9.61 -8.25 14.06
N LYS A 182 9.55 -9.35 14.81
CA LYS A 182 9.19 -9.37 16.22
C LYS A 182 10.05 -8.42 17.08
N LYS A 183 11.34 -8.25 16.75
CA LYS A 183 12.28 -7.39 17.49
C LYS A 183 11.94 -5.90 17.36
N VAL A 184 11.48 -5.48 16.18
CA VAL A 184 11.02 -4.12 15.92
C VAL A 184 9.72 -3.87 16.70
N LEU A 185 8.77 -4.81 16.62
CA LEU A 185 7.52 -4.80 17.38
C LEU A 185 7.73 -4.76 18.91
N ASP A 186 8.73 -5.48 19.42
CA ASP A 186 9.04 -5.51 20.86
C ASP A 186 9.65 -4.17 21.32
N ASN A 187 10.59 -3.59 20.55
CA ASN A 187 11.08 -2.22 20.79
C ASN A 187 9.97 -1.16 20.70
N PHE A 188 8.95 -1.37 19.85
CA PHE A 188 7.79 -0.47 19.74
C PHE A 188 6.91 -0.46 20.99
N LYS A 189 6.73 -1.63 21.63
CA LYS A 189 5.88 -1.77 22.82
C LYS A 189 6.51 -1.18 24.07
N GLU A 190 7.83 -1.23 24.19
CA GLU A 190 8.56 -0.72 25.36
C GLU A 190 8.68 0.82 25.36
N ASN A 191 8.80 1.45 24.19
CA ASN A 191 9.12 2.88 24.08
C ASN A 191 7.90 3.82 23.96
N LEU A 192 6.69 3.29 23.84
CA LEU A 192 5.48 4.10 23.78
C LEU A 192 4.40 3.49 24.69
N ASN A 193 3.96 4.24 25.70
CA ASN A 193 2.72 3.99 26.45
C ASN A 193 1.51 4.02 25.48
N LEU A 194 1.33 2.97 24.68
CA LEU A 194 0.36 2.92 23.59
C LEU A 194 -0.99 2.45 24.13
N GLU A 195 -1.85 3.39 24.45
CA GLU A 195 -3.29 3.14 24.60
C GLU A 195 -3.86 2.54 23.30
N ARG A 196 -4.23 1.26 23.36
CA ARG A 196 -5.29 0.49 22.63
C ARG A 196 -5.65 0.77 21.15
N LYS A 197 -5.08 1.74 20.43
CA LYS A 197 -5.53 2.19 19.09
C LYS A 197 -4.47 2.07 17.98
N LEU A 198 -3.32 1.47 18.27
CA LEU A 198 -2.34 1.11 17.25
C LEU A 198 -2.38 -0.39 17.03
N LEU A 199 -2.83 -0.77 15.84
CA LEU A 199 -2.90 -2.15 15.41
C LEU A 199 -1.78 -2.37 14.38
N ILE A 200 -0.69 -2.99 14.84
CA ILE A 200 0.42 -3.44 13.99
C ILE A 200 0.30 -4.95 13.82
N PHE A 201 0.24 -5.42 12.58
CA PHE A 201 0.08 -6.83 12.24
C PHE A 201 1.12 -7.32 11.24
#